data_AF-A0A1C3H8W1-F1
#
_entry.id   AF-A0A1C3H8W1-F1
#
_cell.length_a   1.000
_cell.length_b   1.000
_cell.length_c   1.000
_cell.angle_alpha   90.00
_cell.angle_beta   90.00
_cell.angle_gamma   90.00
#
_symmetry.space_group_name_H-M   'P 1'
#
loop_
_entity.id
_entity.type
_entity.pdbx_description
1 polymer ?
#
loop_
_entity_poly.entity_id
_entity_poly.type
_entity_poly.pdbx_seq_one_letter_code
_entity_poly.pdbx_strand_id
1 'polypeptide(L)'
;MTTLSMTDYPVELTPETENLSFTNINNTNVIISPTSDLTISKAHIKIGSGFNMLSWAGNSTNGGPNIVSANFRANGSAEFGTNNTTILSANFITKDILIATAANGTKSAIINSNIGNFDQFSYIDLAGYIGTGSIHLDGQTVATEGAHTFDAGIIFGNAIINNTAYADVSNIAQSPYFPSAPLAFSLSGFADNVHLINANASYSAGQYIPTTIRIFDDATAASKLHVELAKVQGKNVTTDLNIDIGKEFNPYTDTPPAYSNQKINGGTFAVTSHYTNTPAKEILNITANFTHSELTLSGGSNHITDISLNGFALGGANNYVLKLNVKAGFTDSLARISVGELSNPNGNLAPISVDIHSEIGGTGGGDFYNTLGSLQNSGQFSAIINTLAGKQLEVEGASQDDSFSVIGNTTITGHGSGFQGDTINFAHSSISSQVKITDYHAANDRINAGDTTQQWTFSAAGGKSLVSYGDYGNTSNLNALFSTLGGAADAQSLFSAALSTATGGASEHALAEVGAIKLGNALYIIIDSNGNHGFDSQDIVFSLGNRDLQQTVADMHYNSPSIELSGVTPPQLEALA
;
A
#
# COMPACT_ATOMS: atom_id res chain seq x y z
N MET A 1 27.17 -2.13 -1.16
CA MET A 1 27.10 -3.26 -0.20
C MET A 1 26.44 -4.43 -0.91
N THR A 2 26.84 -5.64 -0.53
CA THR A 2 26.56 -6.90 -1.21
C THR A 2 25.07 -7.23 -1.21
N THR A 3 24.50 -7.55 -2.38
CA THR A 3 23.31 -8.41 -2.47
C THR A 3 23.56 -9.61 -1.57
N LEU A 4 22.70 -9.79 -0.57
CA LEU A 4 22.78 -10.94 0.33
C LEU A 4 22.21 -12.13 -0.42
N SER A 5 22.96 -12.65 -1.40
CA SER A 5 22.65 -13.95 -1.95
C SER A 5 22.75 -14.95 -0.82
N MET A 6 21.63 -15.52 -0.40
CA MET A 6 21.68 -16.74 0.39
C MET A 6 22.53 -17.74 -0.38
N THR A 7 23.47 -18.39 0.31
CA THR A 7 24.17 -19.52 -0.30
C THR A 7 23.25 -20.72 -0.21
N ASP A 8 22.91 -21.30 -1.35
CA ASP A 8 22.09 -22.50 -1.41
C ASP A 8 22.91 -23.72 -0.97
N TYR A 9 22.36 -24.47 -0.03
CA TYR A 9 22.92 -25.71 0.49
C TYR A 9 21.91 -26.84 0.25
N PRO A 10 22.04 -27.60 -0.85
CA PRO A 10 21.13 -28.69 -1.15
C PRO A 10 21.35 -29.87 -0.19
N VAL A 11 20.26 -30.47 0.25
CA VAL A 11 20.24 -31.63 1.15
C VAL A 11 19.33 -32.70 0.58
N GLU A 12 19.88 -33.87 0.31
CA GLU A 12 19.11 -35.05 -0.04
C GLU A 12 18.84 -35.89 1.21
N LEU A 13 17.57 -36.20 1.47
CA LEU A 13 17.16 -37.03 2.60
C LEU A 13 16.81 -38.44 2.11
N THR A 14 17.40 -39.44 2.76
CA THR A 14 17.04 -40.84 2.59
C THR A 14 16.11 -41.29 3.74
N PRO A 15 15.39 -42.42 3.62
CA PRO A 15 14.55 -42.94 4.71
C PRO A 15 15.29 -43.24 6.02
N GLU A 16 16.62 -43.41 5.95
CA GLU A 16 17.51 -43.66 7.10
C GLU A 16 18.13 -42.37 7.68
N THR A 17 17.83 -41.21 7.10
CA THR A 17 18.34 -39.94 7.60
C THR A 17 17.59 -39.55 8.87
N GLU A 18 18.29 -39.58 10.01
CA GLU A 18 17.69 -39.31 11.33
C GLU A 18 18.08 -37.95 11.90
N ASN A 19 19.36 -37.59 11.97
CA ASN A 19 19.79 -36.33 12.62
C ASN A 19 20.75 -35.55 11.73
N LEU A 20 20.38 -34.30 11.42
CA LEU A 20 21.21 -33.35 10.67
C LEU A 20 21.34 -32.07 11.47
N SER A 21 22.55 -31.53 11.56
CA SER A 21 22.83 -30.28 12.28
C SER A 21 23.71 -29.38 11.43
N PHE A 22 23.18 -28.22 11.10
CA PHE A 22 23.86 -27.19 10.33
C PHE A 22 24.36 -26.10 11.28
N THR A 23 25.56 -26.33 11.82
CA THR A 23 26.25 -25.37 12.70
C THR A 23 27.30 -24.61 11.90
N ASN A 24 27.48 -23.32 12.15
CA ASN A 24 28.37 -22.40 11.40
C ASN A 24 27.88 -22.03 9.99
N ILE A 25 26.56 -21.98 9.80
CA ILE A 25 25.93 -21.38 8.62
C ILE A 25 25.42 -19.98 8.96
N ASN A 26 25.45 -19.06 8.00
CA ASN A 26 24.85 -17.74 8.12
C ASN A 26 24.57 -17.23 6.72
N ASN A 27 23.42 -16.60 6.52
CA ASN A 27 22.92 -16.23 5.20
C ASN A 27 22.86 -17.45 4.26
N THR A 28 22.33 -18.57 4.76
CA THR A 28 22.28 -19.86 4.05
C THR A 28 20.85 -20.33 3.89
N ASN A 29 20.52 -20.80 2.68
CA ASN A 29 19.28 -21.48 2.39
C ASN A 29 19.54 -22.99 2.33
N VAL A 30 19.10 -23.72 3.34
CA VAL A 30 19.14 -25.19 3.37
C VAL A 30 17.95 -25.71 2.58
N ILE A 31 18.21 -26.28 1.41
CA ILE A 31 17.16 -26.69 0.46
C ILE A 31 17.00 -28.20 0.51
N ILE A 32 15.81 -28.67 0.89
CA ILE A 32 15.49 -30.10 0.77
C ILE A 32 15.27 -30.45 -0.70
N SER A 33 16.05 -31.40 -1.19
CA SER A 33 16.01 -31.86 -2.58
C SER A 33 14.59 -32.33 -2.96
N PRO A 34 14.11 -32.01 -4.17
CA PRO A 34 12.85 -32.54 -4.71
C PRO A 34 12.81 -34.08 -4.80
N THR A 35 13.97 -34.76 -4.79
CA THR A 35 14.07 -36.23 -4.77
C THR A 35 13.82 -36.83 -3.38
N SER A 36 13.81 -36.02 -2.32
CA SER A 36 13.59 -36.47 -0.96
C SER A 36 12.10 -36.78 -0.73
N ASP A 37 11.80 -37.99 -0.26
CA ASP A 37 10.42 -38.36 0.11
C ASP A 37 10.12 -37.97 1.56
N LEU A 38 9.51 -36.79 1.73
CA LEU A 38 9.09 -36.32 3.05
C LEU A 38 7.92 -37.10 3.65
N THR A 39 7.22 -37.93 2.89
CA THR A 39 6.07 -38.70 3.41
C THR A 39 6.50 -39.81 4.37
N ILE A 40 7.75 -40.28 4.25
CA ILE A 40 8.34 -41.34 5.10
C ILE A 40 9.58 -40.88 5.88
N SER A 41 10.00 -39.63 5.72
CA SER A 41 11.22 -39.10 6.35
C SER A 41 11.16 -39.15 7.89
N LYS A 42 12.32 -39.42 8.51
CA LYS A 42 12.54 -39.39 9.96
C LYS A 42 13.52 -38.30 10.37
N ALA A 43 13.90 -37.42 9.43
CA ALA A 43 14.95 -36.46 9.66
C ALA A 43 14.54 -35.44 10.73
N HIS A 44 15.47 -35.21 11.66
CA HIS A 44 15.48 -34.11 12.61
C HIS A 44 16.58 -33.14 12.22
N ILE A 45 16.19 -32.00 11.69
CA ILE A 45 17.10 -30.96 11.21
C ILE A 45 17.28 -29.89 12.29
N LYS A 46 18.51 -29.47 12.54
CA LYS A 46 18.83 -28.31 13.39
C LYS A 46 19.55 -27.26 12.57
N ILE A 47 18.99 -26.05 12.52
CA ILE A 47 19.57 -24.89 11.86
C ILE A 47 20.23 -24.02 12.93
N GLY A 48 21.51 -23.71 12.75
CA GLY A 48 22.28 -22.87 13.66
C GLY A 48 21.97 -21.37 13.55
N SER A 49 22.62 -20.61 14.43
CA SER A 49 22.52 -19.14 14.55
C SER A 49 22.76 -18.37 13.25
N GLY A 50 22.28 -17.13 13.20
CA GLY A 50 22.39 -16.25 12.04
C GLY A 50 21.08 -16.10 11.27
N PHE A 51 21.19 -15.65 10.02
CA PHE A 51 20.06 -15.47 9.10
C PHE A 51 19.98 -16.68 8.16
N ASN A 52 19.12 -17.65 8.44
CA ASN A 52 19.10 -18.92 7.71
C ASN A 52 17.66 -19.33 7.32
N MET A 53 17.52 -20.04 6.21
CA MET A 53 16.24 -20.58 5.75
C MET A 53 16.31 -22.10 5.62
N LEU A 54 15.23 -22.80 5.99
CA LEU A 54 14.97 -24.17 5.60
C LEU A 54 13.84 -24.18 4.59
N SER A 55 14.14 -24.58 3.36
CA SER A 55 13.20 -24.52 2.23
C SER A 55 12.92 -25.90 1.64
N TRP A 56 11.71 -26.04 1.10
CA TRP A 56 11.25 -27.20 0.35
C TRP A 56 10.18 -26.78 -0.64
N ALA A 57 10.26 -27.31 -1.87
CA ALA A 57 9.34 -26.97 -2.95
C ALA A 57 7.92 -27.51 -2.75
N GLY A 58 7.71 -28.43 -1.81
CA GLY A 58 6.44 -29.13 -1.62
C GLY A 58 6.28 -30.36 -2.53
N ASN A 59 5.24 -31.16 -2.25
CA ASN A 59 4.84 -32.34 -3.04
C ASN A 59 3.33 -32.36 -3.35
N SER A 60 2.64 -31.24 -3.12
CA SER A 60 1.25 -31.05 -3.55
C SER A 60 1.09 -31.31 -5.04
N THR A 61 -0.02 -31.96 -5.41
CA THR A 61 -0.42 -32.19 -6.80
C THR A 61 -1.81 -31.59 -7.03
N ASN A 62 -1.99 -30.87 -8.14
CA ASN A 62 -3.28 -30.30 -8.56
C ASN A 62 -4.00 -29.47 -7.47
N GLY A 63 -3.26 -28.68 -6.68
CA GLY A 63 -3.84 -27.89 -5.59
C GLY A 63 -4.26 -28.70 -4.36
N GLY A 64 -3.66 -29.89 -4.18
CA GLY A 64 -3.83 -30.76 -3.01
C GLY A 64 -2.97 -30.37 -1.81
N PRO A 65 -3.09 -31.09 -0.68
CA PRO A 65 -2.24 -30.87 0.47
C PRO A 65 -0.79 -31.31 0.19
N ASN A 66 0.17 -30.68 0.85
CA ASN A 66 1.49 -31.30 1.03
C ASN A 66 1.36 -32.47 2.01
N ILE A 67 2.19 -33.50 1.82
CA ILE A 67 2.25 -34.65 2.71
C ILE A 67 3.64 -34.69 3.33
N VAL A 68 3.70 -34.61 4.66
CA VAL A 68 4.93 -34.64 5.45
C VAL A 68 4.76 -35.65 6.59
N SER A 69 5.75 -36.52 6.76
CA SER A 69 5.82 -37.49 7.84
C SER A 69 5.70 -36.82 9.20
N ALA A 70 4.92 -37.42 10.11
CA ALA A 70 4.85 -36.99 11.50
C ALA A 70 6.21 -37.09 12.25
N ASN A 71 7.17 -37.82 11.68
CA ASN A 71 8.52 -37.96 12.23
C ASN A 71 9.52 -36.93 11.69
N PHE A 72 9.17 -36.18 10.64
CA PHE A 72 10.02 -35.09 10.16
C PHE A 72 9.92 -33.91 11.12
N ARG A 73 11.07 -33.44 11.61
CA ARG A 73 11.18 -32.36 12.59
C ARG A 73 12.26 -31.38 12.19
N ALA A 74 12.06 -30.10 12.51
CA ALA A 74 13.15 -29.14 12.43
C ALA A 74 13.13 -28.15 13.59
N ASN A 75 14.32 -27.76 14.04
CA ASN A 75 14.50 -26.65 14.97
C ASN A 75 15.33 -25.58 14.29
N GLY A 76 14.83 -24.35 14.31
CA GLY A 76 15.63 -23.18 14.00
C GLY A 76 16.49 -22.77 15.19
N SER A 77 16.93 -21.51 15.18
CA SER A 77 17.74 -20.90 16.23
C SER A 77 17.18 -19.56 16.70
N ALA A 78 15.94 -19.23 16.31
CA ALA A 78 15.28 -18.01 16.73
C ALA A 78 15.01 -18.04 18.24
N GLU A 79 15.42 -16.98 18.91
CA GLU A 79 15.20 -16.78 20.33
C GLU A 79 14.89 -15.30 20.60
N PHE A 80 14.01 -15.04 21.56
CA PHE A 80 13.58 -13.70 21.91
C PHE A 80 14.79 -12.82 22.31
N GLY A 81 14.92 -11.65 21.69
CA GLY A 81 16.01 -10.71 21.99
C GLY A 81 17.39 -11.09 21.40
N THR A 82 17.44 -12.07 20.50
CA THR A 82 18.64 -12.39 19.72
C THR A 82 18.50 -11.89 18.28
N ASN A 83 19.62 -11.65 17.59
CA ASN A 83 19.63 -11.27 16.17
C ASN A 83 19.59 -12.51 15.24
N ASN A 84 19.11 -13.65 15.74
CA ASN A 84 18.97 -14.86 14.93
C ASN A 84 17.63 -14.85 14.21
N THR A 85 17.67 -15.02 12.90
CA THR A 85 16.47 -15.10 12.08
C THR A 85 16.49 -16.44 11.34
N THR A 86 15.62 -17.37 11.76
CA THR A 86 15.43 -18.62 11.05
C THR A 86 14.06 -18.66 10.40
N ILE A 87 14.04 -18.98 9.11
CA ILE A 87 12.86 -18.94 8.25
C ILE A 87 12.51 -20.38 7.83
N LEU A 88 11.24 -20.75 7.94
CA LEU A 88 10.73 -22.06 7.55
C LEU A 88 9.77 -21.92 6.36
N SER A 89 9.99 -22.66 5.27
CA SER A 89 8.99 -22.72 4.20
C SER A 89 7.65 -23.27 4.68
N ALA A 90 6.56 -22.60 4.32
CA ALA A 90 5.18 -23.03 4.61
C ALA A 90 4.85 -24.42 4.02
N ASN A 91 5.58 -24.88 2.98
CA ASN A 91 5.33 -26.18 2.39
C ASN A 91 5.52 -27.34 3.37
N PHE A 92 6.36 -27.19 4.41
CA PHE A 92 6.55 -28.22 5.43
C PHE A 92 5.34 -28.42 6.34
N ILE A 93 4.43 -27.44 6.38
CA ILE A 93 3.32 -27.42 7.33
C ILE A 93 2.08 -27.99 6.67
N THR A 94 1.41 -28.90 7.37
CA THR A 94 0.23 -29.63 6.92
C THR A 94 -0.96 -29.32 7.82
N LYS A 95 -2.17 -29.45 7.27
CA LYS A 95 -3.43 -29.32 8.00
C LYS A 95 -4.40 -30.40 7.52
N ASP A 96 -4.94 -31.17 8.45
CA ASP A 96 -5.97 -32.17 8.21
C ASP A 96 -7.21 -31.84 9.03
N ILE A 97 -8.37 -31.83 8.38
CA ILE A 97 -9.67 -31.59 8.98
C ILE A 97 -10.42 -32.90 8.98
N LEU A 98 -10.60 -33.49 10.16
CA LEU A 98 -11.27 -34.77 10.37
C LEU A 98 -12.71 -34.55 10.83
N ILE A 99 -13.66 -34.62 9.91
CA ILE A 99 -15.09 -34.46 10.16
C ILE A 99 -15.71 -35.83 10.47
N ALA A 100 -16.48 -35.90 11.55
CA ALA A 100 -17.26 -37.07 11.93
C ALA A 100 -18.75 -36.74 11.96
N THR A 101 -19.57 -37.65 11.42
CA THR A 101 -21.03 -37.56 11.43
C THR A 101 -21.59 -38.41 12.56
N ALA A 102 -22.26 -37.79 13.53
CA ALA A 102 -22.96 -38.50 14.60
C ALA A 102 -24.24 -39.17 14.06
N ALA A 103 -24.77 -40.14 14.81
CA ALA A 103 -25.98 -40.89 14.41
C ALA A 103 -27.24 -40.01 14.20
N ASN A 104 -27.27 -38.81 14.79
CA ASN A 104 -28.32 -37.81 14.61
C ASN A 104 -28.07 -36.85 13.41
N GLY A 105 -27.02 -37.08 12.63
CA GLY A 105 -26.62 -36.26 11.48
C GLY A 105 -25.80 -35.01 11.82
N THR A 106 -25.53 -34.72 13.09
CA THR A 106 -24.68 -33.59 13.49
C THR A 106 -23.22 -33.88 13.14
N LYS A 107 -22.52 -32.89 12.58
CA LYS A 107 -21.09 -32.97 12.27
C LYS A 107 -20.24 -32.25 13.30
N SER A 108 -19.09 -32.83 13.62
CA SER A 108 -18.02 -32.20 14.41
C SER A 108 -16.68 -32.45 13.73
N ALA A 109 -15.70 -31.57 13.94
CA ALA A 109 -14.38 -31.70 13.34
C ALA A 109 -13.25 -31.67 14.38
N ILE A 110 -12.17 -32.38 14.07
CA ILE A 110 -10.86 -32.23 14.70
C ILE A 110 -9.89 -31.70 13.65
N ILE A 111 -9.20 -30.60 13.94
CA ILE A 111 -8.14 -30.06 13.09
C ILE A 111 -6.79 -30.51 13.66
N ASN A 112 -6.02 -31.22 12.84
CA ASN A 112 -4.65 -31.64 13.13
C ASN A 112 -3.66 -30.90 12.23
N SER A 113 -2.48 -30.62 12.77
CA SER A 113 -1.37 -30.04 12.03
C SER A 113 -0.04 -30.57 12.58
N ASN A 114 0.98 -30.65 11.73
CA ASN A 114 2.34 -30.96 12.15
C ASN A 114 3.13 -29.73 12.61
N ILE A 115 2.49 -28.56 12.80
CA ILE A 115 3.17 -27.33 13.22
C ILE A 115 4.08 -27.52 14.44
N GLY A 116 3.68 -28.35 15.41
CA GLY A 116 4.49 -28.65 16.60
C GLY A 116 5.78 -29.45 16.35
N ASN A 117 6.04 -29.89 15.11
CA ASN A 117 7.31 -30.48 14.71
C ASN A 117 8.36 -29.43 14.34
N PHE A 118 7.97 -28.15 14.28
CA PHE A 118 8.82 -27.03 13.89
C PHE A 118 8.82 -25.97 14.99
N ASP A 119 9.98 -25.75 15.61
CA ASP A 119 10.11 -24.78 16.70
C ASP A 119 11.36 -23.90 16.49
N GLN A 120 11.41 -22.77 17.19
CA GLN A 120 12.51 -21.80 17.11
C GLN A 120 12.71 -21.22 15.69
N PHE A 121 11.64 -20.96 14.96
CA PHE A 121 11.66 -20.18 13.71
C PHE A 121 11.04 -18.80 13.97
N SER A 122 11.60 -17.76 13.36
CA SER A 122 11.09 -16.39 13.42
C SER A 122 9.94 -16.17 12.43
N TYR A 123 9.99 -16.87 11.29
CA TYR A 123 9.06 -16.67 10.18
C TYR A 123 8.64 -17.98 9.53
N ILE A 124 7.36 -18.04 9.12
CA ILE A 124 6.87 -18.97 8.11
C ILE A 124 6.86 -18.24 6.77
N ASP A 125 7.60 -18.78 5.81
CA ASP A 125 7.72 -18.22 4.47
C ASP A 125 6.66 -18.77 3.53
N LEU A 126 5.90 -17.85 2.95
CA LEU A 126 4.78 -18.14 2.04
C LEU A 126 5.22 -18.19 0.57
N ALA A 127 6.46 -17.83 0.26
CA ALA A 127 6.97 -17.92 -1.10
C ALA A 127 7.02 -19.38 -1.57
N GLY A 128 6.57 -19.62 -2.80
CA GLY A 128 6.49 -20.94 -3.39
C GLY A 128 5.52 -21.91 -2.67
N TYR A 129 4.62 -21.42 -1.82
CA TYR A 129 3.64 -22.28 -1.16
C TYR A 129 2.65 -22.86 -2.18
N ILE A 130 2.58 -24.18 -2.26
CA ILE A 130 1.71 -24.92 -3.20
C ILE A 130 0.68 -25.82 -2.49
N GLY A 131 0.71 -25.85 -1.16
CA GLY A 131 -0.13 -26.73 -0.34
C GLY A 131 -1.55 -26.21 -0.09
N THR A 132 -2.30 -26.99 0.68
CA THR A 132 -3.60 -26.60 1.29
C THR A 132 -3.95 -27.57 2.43
N GLY A 133 -5.03 -27.31 3.15
CA GLY A 133 -5.63 -28.24 4.11
C GLY A 133 -6.43 -29.36 3.43
N SER A 134 -6.38 -30.57 3.98
CA SER A 134 -7.15 -31.72 3.52
C SER A 134 -8.41 -31.91 4.37
N ILE A 135 -9.53 -32.31 3.76
CA ILE A 135 -10.80 -32.53 4.45
C ILE A 135 -11.21 -33.99 4.31
N HIS A 136 -11.41 -34.62 5.46
CA HIS A 136 -11.86 -36.01 5.59
C HIS A 136 -13.24 -36.04 6.23
N LEU A 137 -14.18 -36.77 5.63
CA LEU A 137 -15.48 -37.04 6.21
C LEU A 137 -15.58 -38.54 6.49
N ASP A 138 -15.80 -38.89 7.76
CA ASP A 138 -15.94 -40.26 8.22
C ASP A 138 -14.78 -41.18 7.75
N GLY A 139 -13.56 -40.61 7.74
CA GLY A 139 -12.31 -41.30 7.38
C GLY A 139 -11.97 -41.33 5.88
N GLN A 140 -12.75 -40.68 5.03
CA GLN A 140 -12.49 -40.58 3.59
C GLN A 140 -12.14 -39.14 3.20
N THR A 141 -11.08 -38.95 2.40
CA THR A 141 -10.78 -37.65 1.79
C THR A 141 -11.91 -37.24 0.84
N VAL A 142 -12.51 -36.09 1.09
CA VAL A 142 -13.69 -35.60 0.33
C VAL A 142 -13.47 -34.23 -0.29
N ALA A 143 -12.55 -33.42 0.23
CA ALA A 143 -12.28 -32.07 -0.28
C ALA A 143 -10.92 -31.54 0.22
N THR A 144 -10.57 -30.34 -0.23
CA THR A 144 -9.49 -29.51 0.32
C THR A 144 -10.03 -28.13 0.70
N GLU A 145 -9.21 -27.30 1.33
CA GLU A 145 -9.58 -25.91 1.70
C GLU A 145 -9.48 -24.90 0.56
N GLY A 146 -9.04 -25.33 -0.62
CA GLY A 146 -8.76 -24.47 -1.78
C GLY A 146 -7.26 -24.36 -2.06
N ALA A 147 -6.87 -24.19 -3.32
CA ALA A 147 -5.46 -24.13 -3.69
C ALA A 147 -4.72 -23.00 -2.94
N HIS A 148 -3.47 -23.28 -2.54
CA HIS A 148 -2.53 -22.31 -1.95
C HIS A 148 -3.09 -21.58 -0.70
N THR A 149 -3.98 -22.23 0.05
CA THR A 149 -4.58 -21.67 1.26
C THR A 149 -3.81 -22.13 2.49
N PHE A 150 -3.22 -21.16 3.20
CA PHE A 150 -2.50 -21.38 4.46
C PHE A 150 -3.31 -20.82 5.63
N ASP A 151 -3.66 -21.66 6.61
CA ASP A 151 -4.40 -21.23 7.80
C ASP A 151 -3.44 -20.98 8.97
N ALA A 152 -3.18 -19.71 9.28
CA ALA A 152 -2.37 -19.31 10.42
C ALA A 152 -2.96 -19.75 11.77
N GLY A 153 -4.26 -20.06 11.81
CA GLY A 153 -4.93 -20.51 13.01
C GLY A 153 -4.44 -21.86 13.54
N ILE A 154 -3.69 -22.63 12.72
CA ILE A 154 -3.04 -23.87 13.16
C ILE A 154 -2.02 -23.63 14.28
N ILE A 155 -1.43 -22.43 14.35
CA ILE A 155 -0.46 -22.06 15.38
C ILE A 155 -1.21 -21.90 16.70
N PHE A 156 -2.15 -20.96 16.80
CA PHE A 156 -2.73 -20.57 18.09
C PHE A 156 -4.00 -21.32 18.52
N GLY A 157 -4.39 -22.37 17.80
CA GLY A 157 -5.58 -23.15 18.17
C GLY A 157 -6.90 -22.55 17.68
N ASN A 158 -6.86 -21.72 16.64
CA ASN A 158 -8.00 -20.97 16.09
C ASN A 158 -8.23 -21.23 14.59
N ALA A 159 -7.73 -22.36 14.07
CA ALA A 159 -7.97 -22.76 12.70
C ALA A 159 -9.46 -22.98 12.44
N ILE A 160 -9.87 -22.76 11.20
CA ILE A 160 -11.27 -22.90 10.77
C ILE A 160 -11.40 -23.97 9.68
N ILE A 161 -12.61 -24.21 9.21
CA ILE A 161 -12.83 -24.93 7.94
C ILE A 161 -13.19 -23.86 6.90
N ASN A 162 -12.24 -23.54 6.02
CA ASN A 162 -12.42 -22.49 5.00
C ASN A 162 -13.40 -22.91 3.90
N ASN A 163 -13.51 -24.22 3.64
CA ASN A 163 -14.38 -24.73 2.60
C ASN A 163 -15.86 -24.54 2.95
N THR A 164 -16.56 -23.72 2.18
CA THR A 164 -17.95 -23.33 2.42
C THR A 164 -18.96 -24.48 2.35
N ALA A 165 -18.61 -25.61 1.71
CA ALA A 165 -19.44 -26.82 1.71
C ALA A 165 -19.59 -27.46 3.11
N TYR A 166 -18.71 -27.09 4.05
CA TYR A 166 -18.70 -27.58 5.43
C TYR A 166 -18.93 -26.45 6.45
N ALA A 167 -19.55 -25.34 6.02
CA ALA A 167 -19.90 -24.22 6.91
C ALA A 167 -20.92 -24.60 8.01
N ASP A 168 -21.58 -25.76 7.89
CA ASP A 168 -22.50 -26.32 8.88
C ASP A 168 -21.79 -27.00 10.07
N VAL A 169 -20.48 -27.20 10.00
CA VAL A 169 -19.68 -27.81 11.07
C VAL A 169 -19.32 -26.77 12.13
N SER A 170 -20.04 -26.76 13.25
CA SER A 170 -19.87 -25.74 14.29
C SER A 170 -19.04 -26.18 15.49
N ASN A 171 -18.88 -27.50 15.71
CA ASN A 171 -18.07 -28.03 16.82
C ASN A 171 -16.69 -28.46 16.29
N ILE A 172 -15.74 -27.54 16.33
CA ILE A 172 -14.37 -27.74 15.86
C ILE A 172 -13.43 -27.78 17.07
N ALA A 173 -12.68 -28.87 17.18
CA ALA A 173 -11.64 -29.03 18.18
C ALA A 173 -10.25 -28.96 17.53
N GLN A 174 -9.33 -28.24 18.17
CA GLN A 174 -7.94 -28.16 17.76
C GLN A 174 -7.07 -28.03 19.03
N SER A 175 -5.93 -28.72 19.07
CA SER A 175 -4.92 -28.45 20.10
C SER A 175 -4.08 -27.23 19.72
N PRO A 176 -3.94 -26.22 20.60
CA PRO A 176 -3.09 -25.08 20.33
C PRO A 176 -1.60 -25.48 20.37
N TYR A 177 -0.79 -24.81 19.57
CA TYR A 177 0.67 -24.88 19.63
C TYR A 177 1.24 -23.50 19.99
N PHE A 178 2.04 -23.42 21.04
CA PHE A 178 2.67 -22.18 21.44
C PHE A 178 4.14 -22.24 21.04
N PRO A 179 4.56 -21.55 19.97
CA PRO A 179 5.96 -21.55 19.54
C PRO A 179 6.84 -20.93 20.64
N SER A 180 8.07 -21.42 20.80
CA SER A 180 8.99 -20.91 21.80
C SER A 180 9.60 -19.54 21.44
N ALA A 181 9.45 -19.14 20.18
CA ALA A 181 9.92 -17.88 19.62
C ALA A 181 8.76 -17.13 18.94
N PRO A 182 8.84 -15.80 18.78
CA PRO A 182 7.87 -15.05 17.99
C PRO A 182 7.83 -15.59 16.56
N LEU A 183 6.63 -15.86 16.07
CA LEU A 183 6.40 -16.40 14.74
C LEU A 183 5.56 -15.42 13.92
N ALA A 184 6.13 -14.92 12.83
CA ALA A 184 5.47 -14.05 11.86
C ALA A 184 5.47 -14.72 10.46
N PHE A 185 5.03 -13.99 9.43
CA PHE A 185 5.02 -14.49 8.06
C PHE A 185 6.04 -13.76 7.21
N SER A 186 6.53 -14.41 6.16
CA SER A 186 7.45 -13.78 5.21
C SER A 186 7.17 -14.12 3.75
N LEU A 187 7.77 -13.33 2.88
CA LEU A 187 8.01 -13.64 1.47
C LEU A 187 9.50 -13.49 1.19
N SER A 188 10.19 -14.60 0.92
CA SER A 188 11.56 -14.61 0.43
C SER A 188 11.65 -14.74 -1.10
N GLY A 189 10.52 -14.67 -1.80
CA GLY A 189 10.42 -14.85 -3.25
C GLY A 189 8.96 -14.88 -3.74
N PHE A 190 8.74 -15.48 -4.91
CA PHE A 190 7.44 -15.47 -5.60
C PHE A 190 6.33 -16.22 -4.86
N ALA A 191 5.15 -15.61 -4.74
CA ALA A 191 3.92 -16.19 -4.20
C ALA A 191 2.81 -16.17 -5.26
N ASP A 192 2.35 -17.36 -5.67
CA ASP A 192 1.31 -17.51 -6.69
C ASP A 192 -0.09 -17.58 -6.07
N ASN A 193 -0.74 -16.43 -5.91
CA ASN A 193 -2.10 -16.35 -5.36
C ASN A 193 -2.26 -17.08 -4.02
N VAL A 194 -1.28 -16.91 -3.13
CA VAL A 194 -1.32 -17.51 -1.79
C VAL A 194 -2.41 -16.81 -0.97
N HIS A 195 -3.25 -17.58 -0.28
CA HIS A 195 -4.28 -17.06 0.60
C HIS A 195 -3.95 -17.42 2.05
N LEU A 196 -3.51 -16.43 2.81
CA LEU A 196 -3.23 -16.53 4.25
C LEU A 196 -4.50 -16.18 5.03
N ILE A 197 -5.10 -17.15 5.71
CA ILE A 197 -6.31 -16.94 6.53
C ILE A 197 -5.99 -16.97 8.02
N ASN A 198 -6.85 -16.34 8.83
CA ASN A 198 -6.69 -16.19 10.27
C ASN A 198 -5.35 -15.53 10.66
N ALA A 199 -4.89 -14.58 9.86
CA ALA A 199 -3.51 -14.12 9.88
C ALA A 199 -3.09 -13.48 11.23
N ASN A 200 -4.02 -12.93 12.01
CA ASN A 200 -3.76 -12.34 13.33
C ASN A 200 -3.93 -13.37 14.46
N ALA A 201 -2.99 -13.34 15.39
CA ALA A 201 -3.03 -14.22 16.56
C ALA A 201 -4.00 -13.68 17.61
N SER A 202 -4.84 -14.55 18.18
CA SER A 202 -5.58 -14.28 19.41
C SER A 202 -4.93 -15.07 20.55
N TYR A 203 -4.41 -14.37 21.56
CA TYR A 203 -3.86 -15.03 22.75
C TYR A 203 -4.94 -15.24 23.83
N SER A 204 -5.93 -14.34 23.87
CA SER A 204 -7.10 -14.42 24.74
C SER A 204 -8.25 -13.59 24.15
N ALA A 205 -9.48 -13.77 24.66
CA ALA A 205 -10.68 -13.09 24.17
C ALA A 205 -10.57 -11.55 24.25
N GLY A 206 -10.13 -10.91 23.16
CA GLY A 206 -9.95 -9.46 23.06
C GLY A 206 -8.50 -8.98 23.06
N GLN A 207 -7.50 -9.85 23.16
CA GLN A 207 -6.08 -9.49 23.00
C GLN A 207 -5.52 -10.15 21.73
N TYR A 208 -5.03 -9.30 20.84
CA TYR A 208 -4.53 -9.71 19.53
C TYR A 208 -3.15 -9.13 19.28
N ILE A 209 -2.34 -9.89 18.56
CA ILE A 209 -1.03 -9.47 18.10
C ILE A 209 -1.18 -9.04 16.64
N PRO A 210 -0.74 -7.84 16.26
CA PRO A 210 -0.64 -7.43 14.86
C PRO A 210 0.02 -8.51 14.02
N THR A 211 -0.50 -8.75 12.82
CA THR A 211 0.17 -9.62 11.88
C THR A 211 1.29 -8.85 11.20
N THR A 212 2.48 -9.43 11.16
CA THR A 212 3.58 -8.91 10.35
C THR A 212 3.86 -9.88 9.20
N ILE A 213 3.94 -9.33 7.99
CA ILE A 213 4.43 -10.00 6.80
C ILE A 213 5.72 -9.29 6.39
N ARG A 214 6.84 -10.01 6.40
CA ARG A 214 8.15 -9.47 6.03
C ARG A 214 8.59 -9.95 4.65
N ILE A 215 8.86 -9.02 3.75
CA ILE A 215 9.35 -9.27 2.40
C ILE A 215 10.87 -9.15 2.43
N PHE A 216 11.56 -10.29 2.46
CA PHE A 216 13.03 -10.34 2.60
C PHE A 216 13.77 -10.13 1.27
N ASP A 217 13.17 -10.57 0.17
CA ASP A 217 13.75 -10.50 -1.17
C ASP A 217 12.68 -10.25 -2.22
N ASP A 218 13.09 -10.08 -3.48
CA ASP A 218 12.19 -9.77 -4.59
C ASP A 218 11.13 -10.88 -4.81
N ALA A 219 9.89 -10.59 -4.41
CA ALA A 219 8.74 -11.44 -4.68
C ALA A 219 8.26 -11.33 -6.13
N THR A 220 8.78 -10.36 -6.91
CA THR A 220 8.36 -10.01 -8.27
C THR A 220 6.97 -9.36 -8.34
N ALA A 221 6.76 -8.56 -9.39
CA ALA A 221 5.46 -7.91 -9.65
C ALA A 221 4.30 -8.89 -9.91
N ALA A 222 4.60 -10.14 -10.28
CA ALA A 222 3.59 -11.17 -10.53
C ALA A 222 3.05 -11.79 -9.23
N SER A 223 3.72 -11.59 -8.10
CA SER A 223 3.29 -12.16 -6.81
C SER A 223 1.94 -11.63 -6.38
N LYS A 224 1.14 -12.52 -5.80
CA LYS A 224 -0.17 -12.22 -5.23
C LYS A 224 -0.31 -12.91 -3.89
N LEU A 225 -0.46 -12.12 -2.84
CA LEU A 225 -0.76 -12.58 -1.49
C LEU A 225 -2.08 -11.96 -1.04
N HIS A 226 -3.03 -12.80 -0.66
CA HIS A 226 -4.27 -12.38 -0.02
C HIS A 226 -4.19 -12.69 1.47
N VAL A 227 -4.30 -11.66 2.29
CA VAL A 227 -4.30 -11.76 3.76
C VAL A 227 -5.71 -11.58 4.27
N GLU A 228 -6.28 -12.61 4.88
CA GLU A 228 -7.55 -12.56 5.59
C GLU A 228 -7.31 -12.60 7.10
N LEU A 229 -7.67 -11.51 7.77
CA LEU A 229 -7.64 -11.41 9.22
C LEU A 229 -8.72 -12.33 9.82
N ALA A 230 -8.52 -12.82 11.03
CA ALA A 230 -9.46 -13.68 11.74
C ALA A 230 -10.76 -12.94 12.11
N LYS A 231 -11.88 -13.67 12.12
CA LYS A 231 -13.18 -13.17 12.58
C LYS A 231 -13.21 -13.00 14.09
N VAL A 232 -13.69 -11.85 14.59
CA VAL A 232 -13.79 -11.56 16.02
C VAL A 232 -15.26 -11.51 16.47
N GLN A 233 -15.60 -12.23 17.54
CA GLN A 233 -16.93 -12.19 18.16
C GLN A 233 -17.10 -10.93 19.03
N GLY A 234 -17.53 -9.82 18.43
CA GLY A 234 -18.17 -8.70 19.14
C GLY A 234 -17.28 -7.76 19.96
N LYS A 235 -15.97 -7.66 19.68
CA LYS A 235 -15.09 -6.65 20.29
C LYS A 235 -14.21 -5.95 19.26
N ASN A 236 -14.02 -4.64 19.46
CA ASN A 236 -13.11 -3.81 18.67
C ASN A 236 -11.68 -4.13 19.03
N VAL A 237 -10.90 -4.55 18.05
CA VAL A 237 -9.45 -4.55 18.12
C VAL A 237 -8.96 -3.84 16.89
N THR A 238 -8.22 -2.76 17.07
CA THR A 238 -7.36 -2.22 16.02
C THR A 238 -6.31 -3.28 15.76
N THR A 239 -6.52 -4.10 14.74
CA THR A 239 -5.46 -5.00 14.27
C THR A 239 -4.75 -4.29 13.16
N ASP A 240 -3.56 -3.80 13.48
CA ASP A 240 -2.66 -3.29 12.48
C ASP A 240 -2.13 -4.49 11.68
N LEU A 241 -2.20 -4.40 10.36
CA LEU A 241 -1.39 -5.25 9.49
C LEU A 241 -0.08 -4.52 9.26
N ASN A 242 1.04 -5.21 9.46
CA ASN A 242 2.36 -4.67 9.18
C ASN A 242 2.94 -5.39 7.96
N ILE A 243 3.42 -4.62 6.99
CA ILE A 243 4.22 -5.10 5.86
C ILE A 243 5.61 -4.50 6.02
N ASP A 244 6.59 -5.34 6.31
CA ASP A 244 7.99 -4.93 6.44
C ASP A 244 8.76 -5.34 5.19
N ILE A 245 9.51 -4.44 4.56
CA ILE A 245 10.29 -4.70 3.35
C ILE A 245 11.77 -4.53 3.65
N GLY A 246 12.53 -5.59 3.37
CA GLY A 246 13.95 -5.70 3.69
C GLY A 246 14.22 -6.36 5.03
N LYS A 247 15.50 -6.29 5.45
CA LYS A 247 15.97 -6.94 6.68
C LYS A 247 15.53 -6.20 7.94
N GLU A 248 15.54 -6.93 9.05
CA GLU A 248 15.32 -6.33 10.37
C GLU A 248 16.43 -5.32 10.64
N PHE A 249 16.04 -4.17 11.19
CA PHE A 249 16.98 -3.10 11.50
C PHE A 249 16.51 -2.37 12.74
N ASN A 250 17.39 -2.32 13.74
CA ASN A 250 17.21 -1.51 14.93
C ASN A 250 18.07 -0.24 14.81
N PRO A 251 17.44 0.94 14.62
CA PRO A 251 18.18 2.20 14.42
C PRO A 251 19.02 2.62 15.63
N TYR A 252 18.81 2.04 16.82
CA TYR A 252 19.52 2.40 18.05
C TYR A 252 20.77 1.53 18.30
N THR A 253 20.79 0.31 17.79
CA THR A 253 21.87 -0.66 18.06
C THR A 253 22.63 -1.10 16.83
N ASP A 254 21.99 -1.03 15.66
CA ASP A 254 22.55 -1.58 14.44
C ASP A 254 23.30 -0.51 13.66
N THR A 255 24.41 -0.93 13.03
CA THR A 255 25.15 -0.09 12.10
C THR A 255 24.38 -0.02 10.78
N PRO A 256 24.08 1.18 10.24
CA PRO A 256 23.44 1.30 8.94
C PRO A 256 24.26 0.59 7.85
N PRO A 257 23.60 -0.11 6.91
CA PRO A 257 24.30 -0.70 5.78
C PRO A 257 24.89 0.40 4.89
N ALA A 258 25.95 0.09 4.16
CA ALA A 258 26.39 0.90 3.04
C ALA A 258 25.34 0.86 1.93
N TYR A 259 25.34 1.91 1.12
CA TYR A 259 24.40 2.05 0.02
C TYR A 259 24.36 0.78 -0.88
N SER A 260 23.15 0.43 -1.29
CA SER A 260 22.83 -0.71 -2.13
C SER A 260 21.76 -0.28 -3.13
N ASN A 261 21.89 -0.73 -4.38
CA ASN A 261 20.87 -0.55 -5.40
C ASN A 261 19.90 -1.74 -5.44
N GLN A 262 19.81 -2.52 -4.36
CA GLN A 262 18.87 -3.63 -4.25
C GLN A 262 17.44 -3.11 -4.46
N LYS A 263 16.70 -3.85 -5.30
CA LYS A 263 15.30 -3.63 -5.57
C LYS A 263 14.52 -4.81 -5.02
N ILE A 264 13.44 -4.52 -4.29
CA ILE A 264 12.52 -5.54 -3.77
C ILE A 264 11.12 -5.18 -4.27
N ASN A 265 10.55 -6.01 -5.14
CA ASN A 265 9.13 -5.90 -5.48
C ASN A 265 8.34 -6.86 -4.58
N GLY A 266 7.43 -6.33 -3.77
CA GLY A 266 6.58 -7.11 -2.88
C GLY A 266 5.37 -7.74 -3.56
N GLY A 267 5.13 -7.47 -4.84
CA GLY A 267 3.97 -7.93 -5.57
C GLY A 267 2.69 -7.20 -5.17
N THR A 268 1.57 -7.92 -5.30
CA THR A 268 0.23 -7.42 -4.98
C THR A 268 -0.30 -8.04 -3.69
N PHE A 269 -0.73 -7.18 -2.77
CA PHE A 269 -1.41 -7.56 -1.53
C PHE A 269 -2.90 -7.23 -1.62
N ALA A 270 -3.74 -8.23 -1.34
CA ALA A 270 -5.16 -8.09 -1.08
C ALA A 270 -5.41 -8.28 0.42
N VAL A 271 -6.32 -7.50 1.02
CA VAL A 271 -6.63 -7.60 2.45
C VAL A 271 -8.13 -7.81 2.66
N THR A 272 -8.48 -8.84 3.42
CA THR A 272 -9.83 -9.02 3.94
C THR A 272 -9.83 -8.87 5.46
N SER A 273 -10.62 -7.92 5.94
CA SER A 273 -10.87 -7.73 7.36
C SER A 273 -12.34 -7.96 7.67
N HIS A 274 -12.62 -8.44 8.88
CA HIS A 274 -13.98 -8.68 9.36
C HIS A 274 -14.35 -7.70 10.49
N TYR A 275 -13.69 -6.54 10.52
CA TYR A 275 -13.92 -5.53 11.54
C TYR A 275 -15.26 -4.81 11.29
N THR A 276 -16.18 -4.90 12.24
CA THR A 276 -17.55 -4.39 12.07
C THR A 276 -17.84 -3.11 12.86
N ASN A 277 -16.83 -2.44 13.42
CA ASN A 277 -17.07 -1.34 14.36
C ASN A 277 -17.28 0.00 13.68
N THR A 278 -17.96 0.91 14.39
CA THR A 278 -18.32 2.23 13.89
C THR A 278 -17.90 3.32 14.89
N PRO A 279 -17.11 4.33 14.46
CA PRO A 279 -16.49 4.45 13.15
C PRO A 279 -15.43 3.37 12.93
N ALA A 280 -15.32 2.88 11.70
CA ALA A 280 -14.25 1.96 11.35
C ALA A 280 -12.91 2.71 11.35
N LYS A 281 -11.89 2.16 12.01
CA LYS A 281 -10.52 2.65 11.90
C LYS A 281 -9.60 1.44 11.87
N GLU A 282 -9.07 1.15 10.68
CA GLU A 282 -8.07 0.12 10.45
C GLU A 282 -6.83 0.76 9.82
N ILE A 283 -5.66 0.39 10.34
CA ILE A 283 -4.38 0.97 9.94
C ILE A 283 -3.54 -0.13 9.28
N LEU A 284 -3.01 0.17 8.09
CA LEU A 284 -1.98 -0.62 7.43
C LEU A 284 -0.64 0.08 7.60
N ASN A 285 0.31 -0.55 8.29
CA ASN A 285 1.67 -0.05 8.41
C ASN A 285 2.56 -0.70 7.35
N ILE A 286 3.31 0.10 6.61
CA ILE A 286 4.30 -0.37 5.64
C ILE A 286 5.64 0.24 6.01
N THR A 287 6.63 -0.61 6.29
CA THR A 287 7.99 -0.17 6.63
C THR A 287 8.98 -0.66 5.57
N ALA A 288 9.81 0.23 5.02
CA ALA A 288 10.88 -0.16 4.11
C ALA A 288 12.22 0.41 4.56
N ASN A 289 13.22 -0.44 4.76
CA ASN A 289 14.52 -0.04 5.32
C ASN A 289 15.67 -0.32 4.35
N PHE A 290 16.39 0.72 3.96
CA PHE A 290 17.60 0.64 3.12
C PHE A 290 17.43 -0.19 1.83
N THR A 291 16.26 -0.07 1.19
CA THR A 291 15.95 -0.79 -0.06
C THR A 291 15.09 0.06 -0.98
N HIS A 292 15.30 -0.04 -2.30
CA HIS A 292 14.31 0.46 -3.26
C HIS A 292 13.18 -0.54 -3.34
N SER A 293 11.98 -0.15 -2.94
CA SER A 293 10.87 -1.07 -2.76
C SER A 293 9.70 -0.72 -3.66
N GLU A 294 8.95 -1.72 -4.10
CA GLU A 294 7.67 -1.52 -4.77
C GLU A 294 6.61 -2.45 -4.17
N LEU A 295 5.44 -1.90 -3.87
CA LEU A 295 4.29 -2.66 -3.37
C LEU A 295 3.03 -2.22 -4.10
N THR A 296 2.14 -3.18 -4.40
CA THR A 296 0.81 -2.90 -4.93
C THR A 296 -0.26 -3.36 -3.94
N LEU A 297 -1.20 -2.50 -3.62
CA LEU A 297 -2.38 -2.81 -2.83
C LEU A 297 -3.60 -2.88 -3.75
N SER A 298 -4.27 -4.05 -3.80
CA SER A 298 -5.40 -4.26 -4.71
C SER A 298 -6.28 -5.43 -4.27
N GLY A 299 -7.59 -5.24 -4.32
CA GLY A 299 -8.59 -6.26 -4.01
C GLY A 299 -8.74 -6.55 -2.52
N GLY A 300 -9.59 -7.53 -2.22
CA GLY A 300 -10.03 -7.86 -0.86
C GLY A 300 -11.28 -7.08 -0.44
N SER A 301 -11.63 -7.18 0.84
CA SER A 301 -12.78 -6.52 1.46
C SER A 301 -12.37 -6.08 2.86
N ASN A 302 -12.04 -4.81 3.02
CA ASN A 302 -11.52 -4.26 4.26
C ASN A 302 -12.05 -2.83 4.51
N HIS A 303 -11.73 -2.28 5.69
CA HIS A 303 -12.08 -0.92 6.10
C HIS A 303 -10.83 -0.12 6.45
N ILE A 304 -9.73 -0.34 5.72
CA ILE A 304 -8.49 0.41 5.93
C ILE A 304 -8.74 1.88 5.65
N THR A 305 -8.60 2.69 6.70
CA THR A 305 -8.78 4.15 6.67
C THR A 305 -7.47 4.89 6.58
N ASP A 306 -6.40 4.30 7.11
CA ASP A 306 -5.08 4.90 7.22
C ASP A 306 -4.02 3.94 6.68
N ILE A 307 -3.16 4.43 5.80
CA ILE A 307 -1.91 3.77 5.42
C ILE A 307 -0.76 4.58 6.02
N SER A 308 -0.01 3.98 6.95
CA SER A 308 1.18 4.60 7.53
C SER A 308 2.43 4.02 6.87
N LEU A 309 3.19 4.89 6.20
CA LEU A 309 4.47 4.54 5.61
C LEU A 309 5.59 4.93 6.55
N ASN A 310 6.58 4.06 6.72
CA ASN A 310 7.74 4.31 7.56
C ASN A 310 8.99 3.74 6.88
N GLY A 311 10.17 4.17 7.32
CA GLY A 311 11.39 3.60 6.80
C GLY A 311 12.64 4.37 7.16
N PHE A 312 13.78 3.67 7.09
CA PHE A 312 15.10 4.25 7.23
C PHE A 312 15.83 4.26 5.90
N ALA A 313 16.41 5.41 5.57
CA ALA A 313 17.37 5.60 4.49
C ALA A 313 18.71 6.12 5.05
N LEU A 314 19.74 6.06 4.20
CA LEU A 314 21.01 6.74 4.46
C LEU A 314 20.85 8.22 4.11
N GLY A 315 21.34 9.14 4.94
CA GLY A 315 21.35 10.55 4.55
C GLY A 315 22.24 10.82 3.33
N GLY A 316 21.76 11.62 2.37
CA GLY A 316 22.53 12.08 1.21
C GLY A 316 21.76 12.00 -0.11
N ALA A 317 22.43 12.24 -1.24
CA ALA A 317 21.78 12.35 -2.57
C ALA A 317 21.33 11.01 -3.21
N ASN A 318 21.53 9.87 -2.54
CA ASN A 318 21.14 8.54 -3.03
C ASN A 318 20.19 7.88 -2.03
N ASN A 319 19.01 8.47 -1.87
CA ASN A 319 18.00 7.97 -0.95
C ASN A 319 17.28 6.76 -1.53
N TYR A 320 16.87 5.87 -0.62
CA TYR A 320 16.00 4.75 -0.93
C TYR A 320 14.58 5.25 -1.15
N VAL A 321 13.86 4.62 -2.08
CA VAL A 321 12.48 4.99 -2.44
C VAL A 321 11.55 3.82 -2.19
N LEU A 322 10.45 4.06 -1.49
CA LEU A 322 9.30 3.16 -1.42
C LEU A 322 8.24 3.61 -2.43
N LYS A 323 8.07 2.82 -3.49
CA LYS A 323 6.99 2.99 -4.44
C LYS A 323 5.74 2.23 -3.95
N LEU A 324 4.65 2.95 -3.75
CA LEU A 324 3.37 2.40 -3.35
C LEU A 324 2.32 2.63 -4.43
N ASN A 325 1.73 1.56 -4.94
CA ASN A 325 0.59 1.63 -5.86
C ASN A 325 -0.68 1.22 -5.12
N VAL A 326 -1.63 2.14 -4.94
CA VAL A 326 -2.95 1.87 -4.33
C VAL A 326 -4.00 1.85 -5.43
N LYS A 327 -4.55 0.66 -5.72
CA LYS A 327 -5.57 0.47 -6.75
C LYS A 327 -6.97 0.84 -6.27
N ALA A 328 -7.82 1.29 -7.18
CA ALA A 328 -9.20 1.72 -6.86
C ALA A 328 -10.04 0.65 -6.14
N GLY A 329 -9.73 -0.64 -6.38
CA GLY A 329 -10.42 -1.78 -5.76
C GLY A 329 -9.82 -2.26 -4.44
N PHE A 330 -8.88 -1.54 -3.81
CA PHE A 330 -8.25 -1.97 -2.57
C PHE A 330 -9.14 -1.76 -1.33
N THR A 331 -9.71 -0.56 -1.18
CA THR A 331 -10.59 -0.18 -0.07
C THR A 331 -11.48 0.97 -0.50
N ASP A 332 -12.66 1.09 0.09
CA ASP A 332 -13.58 2.22 -0.10
C ASP A 332 -13.50 3.25 1.05
N SER A 333 -12.66 2.98 2.04
CA SER A 333 -12.65 3.68 3.33
C SER A 333 -11.40 4.56 3.53
N LEU A 334 -10.45 4.56 2.58
CA LEU A 334 -9.18 5.26 2.72
C LEU A 334 -9.38 6.76 2.86
N ALA A 335 -8.87 7.31 3.95
CA ALA A 335 -8.93 8.73 4.27
C ALA A 335 -7.54 9.37 4.37
N ARG A 336 -6.50 8.58 4.66
CA ARG A 336 -5.14 9.10 4.84
C ARG A 336 -4.05 8.13 4.38
N ILE A 337 -3.04 8.65 3.69
CA ILE A 337 -1.74 8.03 3.49
C ILE A 337 -0.71 8.99 4.09
N SER A 338 0.09 8.54 5.05
CA SER A 338 1.07 9.42 5.71
C SER A 338 2.41 8.74 5.88
N VAL A 339 3.49 9.47 5.59
CA VAL A 339 4.84 9.04 5.92
C VAL A 339 5.20 9.49 7.34
N GLY A 340 5.69 8.56 8.15
CA GLY A 340 6.17 8.84 9.49
C GLY A 340 7.54 9.51 9.45
N GLU A 341 7.67 10.62 10.17
CA GLU A 341 8.95 11.28 10.38
C GLU A 341 9.84 10.50 11.35
N LEU A 342 11.14 10.56 11.10
CA LEU A 342 12.12 9.92 11.98
C LEU A 342 12.56 10.85 13.09
N SER A 343 12.47 10.37 14.33
CA SER A 343 13.30 10.90 15.42
C SER A 343 14.73 10.38 15.22
N ASN A 344 15.56 11.11 14.45
CA ASN A 344 16.93 10.73 14.09
C ASN A 344 17.83 10.62 15.35
N PRO A 345 18.11 9.41 15.88
CA PRO A 345 18.86 9.28 17.13
C PRO A 345 20.38 9.40 16.92
N ASN A 346 20.86 9.16 15.69
CA ASN A 346 22.28 8.92 15.39
C ASN A 346 22.86 9.87 14.33
N GLY A 347 22.11 10.88 13.87
CA GLY A 347 22.54 11.90 12.91
C GLY A 347 22.64 11.45 11.45
N ASN A 348 22.90 10.16 11.19
CA ASN A 348 23.21 9.63 9.85
C ASN A 348 22.03 8.94 9.13
N LEU A 349 20.84 8.92 9.73
CA LEU A 349 19.64 8.34 9.13
C LEU A 349 18.73 9.45 8.61
N ALA A 350 18.11 9.18 7.47
CA ALA A 350 17.04 9.99 6.89
C ALA A 350 15.75 9.15 6.79
N PRO A 351 14.56 9.77 6.80
CA PRO A 351 13.34 9.10 6.36
C PRO A 351 13.51 8.54 4.94
N ILE A 352 12.72 7.54 4.60
CA ILE A 352 12.66 7.04 3.23
C ILE A 352 11.91 8.04 2.34
N SER A 353 12.35 8.21 1.09
CA SER A 353 11.54 8.89 0.06
C SER A 353 10.40 8.00 -0.41
N VAL A 354 9.29 8.58 -0.84
CA VAL A 354 8.14 7.82 -1.34
C VAL A 354 7.76 8.19 -2.77
N ASP A 355 7.26 7.21 -3.51
CA ASP A 355 6.58 7.40 -4.79
C ASP A 355 5.18 6.78 -4.68
N ILE A 356 4.19 7.60 -4.35
CA ILE A 356 2.82 7.17 -4.06
C ILE A 356 1.96 7.38 -5.30
N HIS A 357 1.47 6.28 -5.87
CA HIS A 357 0.46 6.29 -6.92
C HIS A 357 -0.88 5.80 -6.37
N SER A 358 -1.84 6.70 -6.20
CA SER A 358 -3.19 6.38 -5.69
C SER A 358 -4.25 6.59 -6.76
N GLU A 359 -4.96 5.51 -7.08
CA GLU A 359 -6.20 5.53 -7.88
C GLU A 359 -7.45 5.78 -7.00
N ILE A 360 -7.24 6.01 -5.69
CA ILE A 360 -8.28 6.38 -4.73
C ILE A 360 -8.12 7.87 -4.40
N GLY A 361 -9.24 8.57 -4.35
CA GLY A 361 -9.37 9.94 -3.85
C GLY A 361 -10.46 10.00 -2.79
N GLY A 362 -10.67 11.19 -2.22
CA GLY A 362 -11.73 11.44 -1.26
C GLY A 362 -13.13 11.43 -1.88
N THR A 363 -14.13 11.62 -1.01
CA THR A 363 -15.55 11.63 -1.37
C THR A 363 -16.09 13.01 -1.71
N GLY A 364 -15.33 14.08 -1.45
CA GLY A 364 -15.73 15.46 -1.70
C GLY A 364 -14.98 16.45 -0.82
N GLY A 365 -15.63 17.55 -0.46
CA GLY A 365 -15.05 18.66 0.30
C GLY A 365 -14.24 19.60 -0.61
N GLY A 366 -12.99 19.86 -0.21
CA GLY A 366 -12.09 20.74 -0.94
C GLY A 366 -12.32 22.22 -0.66
N ASP A 367 -11.54 23.07 -1.32
CA ASP A 367 -11.48 24.48 -0.95
C ASP A 367 -12.70 25.28 -1.40
N PHE A 368 -13.38 24.87 -2.49
CA PHE A 368 -14.58 25.58 -2.93
C PHE A 368 -15.78 25.32 -2.01
N TYR A 369 -15.93 24.09 -1.51
CA TYR A 369 -16.86 23.77 -0.42
C TYR A 369 -16.61 24.68 0.81
N ASN A 370 -15.35 24.79 1.25
CA ASN A 370 -14.97 25.65 2.38
C ASN A 370 -15.24 27.14 2.10
N THR A 371 -14.96 27.60 0.88
CA THR A 371 -15.19 28.98 0.44
C THR A 371 -16.67 29.32 0.52
N LEU A 372 -17.55 28.50 -0.07
CA LEU A 372 -19.00 28.69 -0.02
C LEU A 372 -19.53 28.65 1.41
N GLY A 373 -19.02 27.73 2.24
CA GLY A 373 -19.40 27.62 3.65
C GLY A 373 -19.00 28.84 4.48
N SER A 374 -17.96 29.59 4.07
CA SER A 374 -17.48 30.78 4.77
C SER A 374 -18.24 32.08 4.45
N LEU A 375 -19.12 32.06 3.44
CA LEU A 375 -19.88 33.22 3.01
C LEU A 375 -20.94 33.61 4.05
N GLN A 376 -21.20 34.91 4.21
CA GLN A 376 -22.25 35.42 5.09
C GLN A 376 -23.65 34.93 4.68
N ASN A 377 -23.87 34.77 3.38
CA ASN A 377 -25.12 34.23 2.81
C ASN A 377 -24.91 32.82 2.21
N SER A 378 -24.16 31.95 2.89
CA SER A 378 -23.88 30.58 2.40
C SER A 378 -25.14 29.75 2.12
N GLY A 379 -26.26 30.04 2.80
CA GLY A 379 -27.55 29.36 2.61
C GLY A 379 -28.08 29.39 1.18
N GLN A 380 -27.78 30.45 0.41
CA GLN A 380 -28.20 30.54 -1.00
C GLN A 380 -27.52 29.49 -1.89
N PHE A 381 -26.39 28.92 -1.44
CA PHE A 381 -25.63 27.90 -2.17
C PHE A 381 -25.72 26.51 -1.51
N SER A 382 -26.67 26.30 -0.59
CA SER A 382 -26.81 25.05 0.18
C SER A 382 -26.89 23.80 -0.69
N ALA A 383 -27.60 23.85 -1.83
CA ALA A 383 -27.67 22.72 -2.76
C ALA A 383 -26.28 22.33 -3.32
N ILE A 384 -25.48 23.32 -3.72
CA ILE A 384 -24.13 23.11 -4.24
C ILE A 384 -23.19 22.66 -3.12
N ILE A 385 -23.28 23.26 -1.94
CA ILE A 385 -22.50 22.85 -0.75
C ILE A 385 -22.77 21.38 -0.41
N ASN A 386 -24.03 20.95 -0.48
CA ASN A 386 -24.40 19.56 -0.22
C ASN A 386 -23.82 18.59 -1.27
N THR A 387 -23.81 18.98 -2.55
CA THR A 387 -23.18 18.18 -3.63
C THR A 387 -21.66 18.07 -3.44
N LEU A 388 -21.03 19.13 -2.94
CA LEU A 388 -19.60 19.16 -2.64
C LEU A 388 -19.24 18.58 -1.26
N ALA A 389 -20.21 18.15 -0.46
CA ALA A 389 -19.92 17.63 0.87
C ALA A 389 -19.12 16.33 0.81
N GLY A 390 -18.32 16.05 1.83
CA GLY A 390 -17.46 14.87 1.90
C GLY A 390 -16.14 15.18 2.57
N LYS A 391 -15.14 14.35 2.32
CA LYS A 391 -13.77 14.55 2.78
C LYS A 391 -12.78 14.31 1.65
N GLN A 392 -11.68 15.04 1.68
CA GLN A 392 -10.53 14.78 0.81
C GLN A 392 -9.75 13.58 1.34
N LEU A 393 -9.09 12.84 0.46
CA LEU A 393 -7.99 11.95 0.85
C LEU A 393 -6.80 12.83 1.24
N GLU A 394 -6.22 12.60 2.41
CA GLU A 394 -5.00 13.28 2.86
C GLU A 394 -3.78 12.42 2.48
N VAL A 395 -2.84 12.99 1.72
CA VAL A 395 -1.57 12.35 1.36
C VAL A 395 -0.44 13.21 1.89
N GLU A 396 0.28 12.68 2.87
CA GLU A 396 1.37 13.38 3.56
C GLU A 396 2.71 12.69 3.26
N GLY A 397 3.66 13.46 2.74
CA GLY A 397 5.05 13.04 2.50
C GLY A 397 5.93 13.10 3.73
N ALA A 398 7.23 12.96 3.51
CA ALA A 398 8.31 13.11 4.46
C ALA A 398 9.21 14.30 4.11
N SER A 399 10.19 14.58 4.96
CA SER A 399 11.24 15.58 4.74
C SER A 399 12.23 15.27 3.60
N GLN A 400 11.90 14.38 2.67
CA GLN A 400 12.72 13.99 1.51
C GLN A 400 12.08 14.41 0.18
N ASP A 401 12.80 14.25 -0.94
CA ASP A 401 12.19 14.37 -2.28
C ASP A 401 11.15 13.26 -2.48
N ASP A 402 9.87 13.61 -2.48
CA ASP A 402 8.77 12.68 -2.69
C ASP A 402 8.07 12.85 -4.03
N SER A 403 7.38 11.79 -4.47
CA SER A 403 6.57 11.76 -5.68
C SER A 403 5.15 11.33 -5.34
N PHE A 404 4.18 12.09 -5.83
CA PHE A 404 2.75 11.81 -5.66
C PHE A 404 2.09 11.77 -7.04
N SER A 405 1.34 10.72 -7.31
CA SER A 405 0.46 10.59 -8.46
C SER A 405 -0.94 10.27 -7.95
N VAL A 406 -1.83 11.26 -7.99
CA VAL A 406 -3.15 11.19 -7.33
C VAL A 406 -4.28 11.52 -8.30
N ILE A 407 -5.50 11.18 -7.88
CA ILE A 407 -6.72 11.66 -8.53
C ILE A 407 -7.37 12.78 -7.70
N GLY A 408 -8.43 13.39 -8.24
CA GLY A 408 -9.15 14.45 -7.57
C GLY A 408 -9.78 14.03 -6.23
N ASN A 409 -10.23 15.03 -5.47
CA ASN A 409 -10.57 14.92 -4.05
C ASN A 409 -9.39 14.52 -3.16
N THR A 410 -8.21 15.03 -3.45
CA THR A 410 -6.99 14.73 -2.70
C THR A 410 -6.31 16.01 -2.23
N THR A 411 -5.92 16.05 -0.96
CA THR A 411 -5.04 17.07 -0.39
C THR A 411 -3.66 16.47 -0.17
N ILE A 412 -2.64 17.11 -0.74
CA ILE A 412 -1.24 16.74 -0.62
C ILE A 412 -0.52 17.74 0.28
N THR A 413 0.27 17.19 1.20
CA THR A 413 1.21 17.93 2.04
C THR A 413 2.56 17.20 1.98
N GLY A 414 3.57 17.80 1.36
CA GLY A 414 4.92 17.24 1.26
C GLY A 414 5.61 16.98 2.61
N HIS A 415 5.42 17.89 3.58
CA HIS A 415 6.03 17.91 4.92
C HIS A 415 7.32 18.76 5.06
N GLY A 416 7.18 20.06 4.76
CA GLY A 416 7.92 21.12 5.46
C GLY A 416 9.23 21.62 4.82
N SER A 417 9.73 22.74 5.34
CA SER A 417 10.81 23.56 4.75
C SER A 417 12.20 22.90 4.81
N GLY A 418 12.45 21.95 3.92
CA GLY A 418 13.75 21.37 3.62
C GLY A 418 14.27 21.77 2.23
N PHE A 419 15.55 21.49 1.94
CA PHE A 419 16.19 21.75 0.64
C PHE A 419 15.80 20.76 -0.48
N GLN A 420 14.76 19.97 -0.24
CA GLN A 420 14.28 18.87 -1.08
C GLN A 420 12.94 19.28 -1.73
N GLY A 421 12.64 18.76 -2.91
CA GLY A 421 11.53 19.18 -3.76
C GLY A 421 10.63 18.04 -4.17
N ASP A 422 9.32 18.24 -3.99
CA ASP A 422 8.33 17.23 -4.28
C ASP A 422 7.86 17.28 -5.73
N THR A 423 7.52 16.13 -6.29
CA THR A 423 6.87 16.02 -7.60
C THR A 423 5.42 15.58 -7.44
N ILE A 424 4.49 16.48 -7.73
CA ILE A 424 3.05 16.22 -7.69
C ILE A 424 2.53 16.01 -9.11
N ASN A 425 1.81 14.91 -9.35
CA ASN A 425 1.22 14.56 -10.64
C ASN A 425 -0.28 14.30 -10.49
N PHE A 426 -1.09 14.86 -11.38
CA PHE A 426 -2.50 14.51 -11.51
C PHE A 426 -2.98 14.80 -12.93
N ALA A 427 -3.74 13.87 -13.50
CA ALA A 427 -4.30 14.02 -14.83
C ALA A 427 -5.49 14.99 -14.86
N HIS A 428 -6.34 14.91 -13.83
CA HIS A 428 -7.60 15.64 -13.76
C HIS A 428 -7.76 16.30 -12.39
N SER A 429 -8.24 17.54 -12.38
CA SER A 429 -8.66 18.26 -11.18
C SER A 429 -9.71 19.29 -11.56
N SER A 430 -10.85 19.31 -10.88
CA SER A 430 -11.96 20.21 -11.17
C SER A 430 -12.53 20.81 -9.88
N ILE A 431 -13.49 21.74 -10.00
CA ILE A 431 -14.12 22.37 -8.84
C ILE A 431 -14.82 21.35 -7.92
N SER A 432 -15.43 20.30 -8.50
CA SER A 432 -16.13 19.25 -7.76
C SER A 432 -15.26 18.07 -7.36
N SER A 433 -14.03 17.99 -7.89
CA SER A 433 -13.09 16.90 -7.67
C SER A 433 -11.67 17.45 -7.65
N GLN A 434 -11.40 18.32 -6.69
CA GLN A 434 -10.20 19.15 -6.65
C GLN A 434 -8.99 18.40 -6.09
N VAL A 435 -7.81 18.63 -6.67
CA VAL A 435 -6.52 18.40 -6.04
C VAL A 435 -6.07 19.68 -5.32
N LYS A 436 -5.66 19.54 -4.06
CA LYS A 436 -5.15 20.62 -3.22
C LYS A 436 -3.72 20.31 -2.80
N ILE A 437 -2.85 21.31 -2.86
CA ILE A 437 -1.43 21.21 -2.46
C ILE A 437 -1.17 22.31 -1.44
N THR A 438 -0.86 21.96 -0.19
CA THR A 438 -0.84 22.95 0.91
C THR A 438 0.50 23.63 1.15
N ASP A 439 1.61 23.01 0.74
CA ASP A 439 2.96 23.40 1.10
C ASP A 439 3.90 23.58 -0.09
N TYR A 440 3.33 23.80 -1.28
CA TYR A 440 4.09 24.06 -2.50
C TYR A 440 5.22 25.06 -2.29
N HIS A 441 6.43 24.75 -2.73
CA HIS A 441 7.60 25.61 -2.68
C HIS A 441 8.22 25.76 -4.07
N ALA A 442 7.94 26.88 -4.75
CA ALA A 442 8.27 27.08 -6.17
C ALA A 442 9.73 26.81 -6.55
N ALA A 443 10.68 27.05 -5.63
CA ALA A 443 12.10 26.82 -5.88
C ALA A 443 12.48 25.34 -6.05
N ASN A 444 11.73 24.43 -5.42
CA ASN A 444 12.11 23.01 -5.30
C ASN A 444 11.04 22.11 -5.91
N ASP A 445 9.76 22.42 -5.68
CA ASP A 445 8.66 21.55 -6.05
C ASP A 445 8.29 21.67 -7.52
N ARG A 446 7.76 20.56 -8.02
CA ARG A 446 7.24 20.42 -9.37
C ARG A 446 5.80 19.94 -9.33
N ILE A 447 4.91 20.64 -10.03
CA ILE A 447 3.53 20.18 -10.25
C ILE A 447 3.37 19.86 -11.73
N ASN A 448 2.84 18.69 -12.02
CA ASN A 448 2.56 18.25 -13.36
C ASN A 448 1.05 17.96 -13.50
N ALA A 449 0.34 18.90 -14.11
CA ALA A 449 -1.12 18.86 -14.27
C ALA A 449 -1.50 18.50 -15.71
N GLY A 450 -2.43 17.55 -15.88
CA GLY A 450 -2.86 17.05 -17.19
C GLY A 450 -2.35 15.64 -17.47
N ASP A 451 -2.89 15.03 -18.52
CA ASP A 451 -2.51 13.68 -18.96
C ASP A 451 -1.00 13.61 -19.30
N THR A 452 -0.43 12.40 -19.24
CA THR A 452 1.02 12.18 -19.47
C THR A 452 1.52 12.66 -20.83
N THR A 453 0.64 12.78 -21.84
CA THR A 453 0.97 13.29 -23.17
C THR A 453 0.67 14.79 -23.34
N GLN A 454 -0.05 15.41 -22.41
CA GLN A 454 -0.47 16.81 -22.47
C GLN A 454 -0.42 17.43 -21.06
N GLN A 455 0.81 17.64 -20.58
CA GLN A 455 1.05 18.06 -19.20
C GLN A 455 1.62 19.47 -19.11
N TRP A 456 1.01 20.30 -18.27
CA TRP A 456 1.55 21.57 -17.82
C TRP A 456 2.45 21.32 -16.62
N THR A 457 3.72 21.69 -16.74
CA THR A 457 4.72 21.53 -15.68
C THR A 457 4.98 22.87 -15.02
N PHE A 458 4.73 22.97 -13.72
CA PHE A 458 5.02 24.13 -12.90
C PHE A 458 6.29 23.91 -12.08
N SER A 459 7.24 24.86 -12.14
CA SER A 459 8.48 24.87 -11.36
C SER A 459 9.18 26.24 -11.50
N ALA A 460 10.20 26.52 -10.68
CA ALA A 460 11.03 27.71 -10.83
C ALA A 460 11.75 27.83 -12.20
N ALA A 461 11.89 26.72 -12.94
CA ALA A 461 12.53 26.69 -14.27
C ALA A 461 11.54 26.88 -15.44
N GLY A 462 10.26 27.15 -15.16
CA GLY A 462 9.25 27.39 -16.18
C GLY A 462 9.52 28.65 -17.03
N GLY A 463 9.14 28.61 -18.31
CA GLY A 463 9.34 29.72 -19.24
C GLY A 463 8.20 30.73 -19.32
N LYS A 464 7.04 30.44 -18.72
CA LYS A 464 5.83 31.27 -18.72
C LYS A 464 5.40 31.64 -17.31
N SER A 465 4.71 32.78 -17.17
CA SER A 465 4.16 33.28 -15.91
C SER A 465 2.63 33.21 -15.90
N LEU A 466 2.06 33.11 -14.71
CA LEU A 466 0.61 33.08 -14.51
C LEU A 466 -0.01 34.47 -14.69
N VAL A 467 -1.28 34.50 -15.10
CA VAL A 467 -2.11 35.72 -15.07
C VAL A 467 -2.89 35.79 -13.76
N SER A 468 -2.93 36.96 -13.13
CA SER A 468 -3.77 37.20 -11.95
C SER A 468 -5.20 37.57 -12.35
N TYR A 469 -6.18 36.84 -11.83
CA TYR A 469 -7.62 37.11 -12.00
C TYR A 469 -8.24 37.85 -10.79
N GLY A 470 -7.41 38.24 -9.83
CA GLY A 470 -7.81 39.07 -8.70
C GLY A 470 -7.74 38.38 -7.33
N ASP A 471 -7.68 39.22 -6.29
CA ASP A 471 -7.59 38.79 -4.90
C ASP A 471 -8.87 39.14 -4.13
N TYR A 472 -9.62 38.10 -3.78
CA TYR A 472 -10.83 38.15 -2.96
C TYR A 472 -10.62 37.39 -1.65
N GLY A 473 -9.40 37.39 -1.12
CA GLY A 473 -9.07 36.73 0.15
C GLY A 473 -9.72 37.39 1.37
N ASN A 474 -9.99 38.70 1.30
CA ASN A 474 -10.70 39.42 2.34
C ASN A 474 -12.20 39.10 2.33
N THR A 475 -12.78 38.86 3.51
CA THR A 475 -14.20 38.54 3.71
C THR A 475 -15.15 39.51 3.00
N SER A 476 -14.92 40.82 3.05
CA SER A 476 -15.80 41.82 2.41
C SER A 476 -15.78 41.71 0.89
N ASN A 477 -14.60 41.55 0.29
CA ASN A 477 -14.46 41.41 -1.16
C ASN A 477 -15.05 40.07 -1.64
N LEU A 478 -14.82 39.00 -0.89
CA LEU A 478 -15.40 37.69 -1.18
C LEU A 478 -16.93 37.74 -1.15
N ASN A 479 -17.51 38.31 -0.09
CA ASN A 479 -18.97 38.43 0.00
C ASN A 479 -19.53 39.36 -1.08
N ALA A 480 -18.85 40.46 -1.42
CA ALA A 480 -19.25 41.32 -2.52
C ALA A 480 -19.29 40.57 -3.86
N LEU A 481 -18.26 39.77 -4.16
CA LEU A 481 -18.19 38.96 -5.37
C LEU A 481 -19.36 37.97 -5.49
N PHE A 482 -19.72 37.30 -4.39
CA PHE A 482 -20.79 36.29 -4.38
C PHE A 482 -22.20 36.86 -4.15
N SER A 483 -22.33 38.12 -3.72
CA SER A 483 -23.63 38.72 -3.36
C SER A 483 -24.59 38.88 -4.54
N THR A 484 -24.05 38.98 -5.76
CA THR A 484 -24.82 39.16 -7.00
C THR A 484 -25.00 37.86 -7.77
N LEU A 485 -24.37 36.77 -7.32
CA LEU A 485 -24.41 35.47 -8.00
C LEU A 485 -25.61 34.66 -7.55
N GLY A 486 -26.37 34.12 -8.51
CA GLY A 486 -27.51 33.26 -8.27
C GLY A 486 -27.89 32.46 -9.52
N GLY A 487 -28.67 31.40 -9.34
CA GLY A 487 -29.17 30.59 -10.46
C GLY A 487 -28.16 29.60 -11.06
N ALA A 488 -26.98 29.43 -10.47
CA ALA A 488 -26.04 28.38 -10.86
C ALA A 488 -26.63 26.99 -10.57
N ALA A 489 -26.45 26.06 -11.51
CA ALA A 489 -26.99 24.71 -11.42
C ALA A 489 -26.06 23.76 -10.61
N ASP A 490 -24.77 24.05 -10.61
CA ASP A 490 -23.72 23.23 -10.03
C ASP A 490 -22.50 24.06 -9.59
N ALA A 491 -21.51 23.39 -9.01
CA ALA A 491 -20.29 24.05 -8.53
C ALA A 491 -19.48 24.69 -9.65
N GLN A 492 -19.41 24.04 -10.82
CA GLN A 492 -18.65 24.53 -11.98
C GLN A 492 -19.26 25.86 -12.48
N SER A 493 -20.56 25.89 -12.75
CA SER A 493 -21.27 27.09 -13.23
C SER A 493 -21.22 28.24 -12.22
N LEU A 494 -21.28 27.95 -10.91
CA LEU A 494 -21.10 28.98 -9.89
C LEU A 494 -19.67 29.55 -9.89
N PHE A 495 -18.66 28.69 -9.99
CA PHE A 495 -17.27 29.13 -10.07
C PHE A 495 -17.02 29.92 -11.36
N SER A 496 -17.56 29.49 -12.51
CA SER A 496 -17.50 30.22 -13.78
C SER A 496 -18.11 31.61 -13.66
N ALA A 497 -19.26 31.74 -13.00
CA ALA A 497 -19.91 33.04 -12.79
C ALA A 497 -19.09 33.96 -11.87
N ALA A 498 -18.48 33.39 -10.83
CA ALA A 498 -17.57 34.13 -9.95
C ALA A 498 -16.31 34.59 -10.71
N LEU A 499 -15.72 33.73 -11.54
CA LEU A 499 -14.55 34.05 -12.35
C LEU A 499 -14.85 35.09 -13.43
N SER A 500 -16.01 34.99 -14.09
CA SER A 500 -16.48 36.00 -15.06
C SER A 500 -16.64 37.37 -14.37
N THR A 501 -17.29 37.40 -13.21
CA THR A 501 -17.43 38.66 -12.45
C THR A 501 -16.07 39.21 -12.03
N ALA A 502 -15.15 38.35 -11.56
CA ALA A 502 -13.82 38.76 -11.11
C ALA A 502 -12.94 39.31 -12.24
N THR A 503 -13.11 38.78 -13.46
CA THR A 503 -12.33 39.17 -14.65
C THR A 503 -13.04 40.19 -15.54
N GLY A 504 -14.24 40.67 -15.15
CA GLY A 504 -15.05 41.57 -15.99
C GLY A 504 -15.53 40.92 -17.30
N GLY A 505 -15.75 39.61 -17.29
CA GLY A 505 -16.22 38.81 -18.44
C GLY A 505 -15.10 38.21 -19.31
N ALA A 506 -13.83 38.54 -19.05
CA ALA A 506 -12.73 38.04 -19.87
C ALA A 506 -12.59 36.52 -19.81
N SER A 507 -12.94 35.87 -18.70
CA SER A 507 -12.89 34.40 -18.59
C SER A 507 -13.88 33.66 -19.51
N GLU A 508 -14.77 34.36 -20.21
CA GLU A 508 -15.74 33.74 -21.13
C GLU A 508 -15.21 33.60 -22.57
N HIS A 509 -14.16 34.34 -22.93
CA HIS A 509 -13.69 34.43 -24.33
C HIS A 509 -12.22 34.89 -24.49
N ALA A 510 -11.54 35.20 -23.40
CA ALA A 510 -10.16 35.66 -23.36
C ALA A 510 -9.43 35.14 -22.11
N LEU A 511 -9.76 33.92 -21.67
CA LEU A 511 -9.05 33.23 -20.59
C LEU A 511 -7.58 33.04 -20.99
N ALA A 512 -6.68 33.33 -20.06
CA ALA A 512 -5.27 33.04 -20.26
C ALA A 512 -5.03 31.53 -20.15
N GLU A 513 -3.99 31.03 -20.84
CA GLU A 513 -3.61 29.61 -20.80
C GLU A 513 -3.49 29.09 -19.36
N VAL A 514 -2.86 29.88 -18.48
CA VAL A 514 -2.80 29.60 -17.04
C VAL A 514 -2.99 30.90 -16.27
N GLY A 515 -3.90 30.89 -15.30
CA GLY A 515 -4.11 32.00 -14.38
C GLY A 515 -4.44 31.57 -12.97
N ALA A 516 -4.50 32.54 -12.06
CA ALA A 516 -4.70 32.33 -10.64
C ALA A 516 -5.71 33.30 -10.04
N ILE A 517 -6.59 32.81 -9.15
CA ILE A 517 -7.56 33.60 -8.40
C ILE A 517 -7.55 33.22 -6.92
N LYS A 518 -7.56 34.22 -6.03
CA LYS A 518 -7.70 33.98 -4.59
C LYS A 518 -9.16 34.20 -4.17
N LEU A 519 -9.80 33.19 -3.61
CA LEU A 519 -11.14 33.27 -3.03
C LEU A 519 -11.06 32.86 -1.55
N GLY A 520 -11.30 33.80 -0.63
CA GLY A 520 -11.15 33.55 0.80
C GLY A 520 -9.75 33.02 1.15
N ASN A 521 -9.68 31.86 1.79
CA ASN A 521 -8.40 31.25 2.15
C ASN A 521 -7.78 30.41 1.02
N ALA A 522 -8.41 30.28 -0.15
CA ALA A 522 -7.97 29.35 -1.19
C ALA A 522 -7.45 30.07 -2.43
N LEU A 523 -6.26 29.69 -2.90
CA LEU A 523 -5.67 30.14 -4.14
C LEU A 523 -5.83 29.06 -5.21
N TYR A 524 -6.62 29.34 -6.24
CA TYR A 524 -6.89 28.43 -7.34
C TYR A 524 -5.96 28.74 -8.51
N ILE A 525 -5.40 27.70 -9.11
CA ILE A 525 -4.72 27.76 -10.41
C ILE A 525 -5.66 27.15 -11.45
N ILE A 526 -5.85 27.86 -12.56
CA ILE A 526 -6.78 27.52 -13.63
C ILE A 526 -5.98 27.35 -14.91
N ILE A 527 -6.15 26.24 -15.61
CA ILE A 527 -5.50 25.92 -16.88
C ILE A 527 -6.59 25.77 -17.94
N ASP A 528 -6.55 26.62 -18.96
CA ASP A 528 -7.32 26.46 -20.20
C ASP A 528 -6.75 25.27 -20.98
N SER A 529 -7.28 24.08 -20.70
CA SER A 529 -6.63 22.84 -21.13
C SER A 529 -7.00 22.47 -22.57
N ASN A 530 -8.18 22.90 -23.02
CA ASN A 530 -8.68 22.69 -24.38
C ASN A 530 -8.31 23.84 -25.33
N GLY A 531 -7.74 24.93 -24.81
CA GLY A 531 -7.24 26.08 -25.58
C GLY A 531 -8.34 26.89 -26.24
N ASN A 532 -9.57 26.86 -25.70
CA ASN A 532 -10.71 27.54 -26.29
C ASN A 532 -10.88 29.00 -25.80
N HIS A 533 -10.01 29.45 -24.89
CA HIS A 533 -10.03 30.78 -24.27
C HIS A 533 -11.28 31.08 -23.42
N GLY A 534 -12.02 30.08 -22.97
CA GLY A 534 -13.20 30.23 -22.12
C GLY A 534 -13.20 29.20 -20.99
N PHE A 535 -13.59 29.62 -19.79
CA PHE A 535 -13.57 28.72 -18.64
C PHE A 535 -14.74 27.73 -18.64
N ASP A 536 -14.45 26.44 -18.78
CA ASP A 536 -15.45 25.37 -18.83
C ASP A 536 -15.03 24.07 -18.09
N SER A 537 -15.80 23.00 -18.26
CA SER A 537 -15.60 21.72 -17.54
C SER A 537 -14.42 20.89 -18.04
N GLN A 538 -13.84 21.23 -19.20
CA GLN A 538 -12.64 20.59 -19.73
C GLN A 538 -11.36 21.21 -19.15
N ASP A 539 -11.46 22.34 -18.49
CA ASP A 539 -10.32 22.99 -17.84
C ASP A 539 -9.91 22.31 -16.55
N ILE A 540 -8.63 22.49 -16.21
CA ILE A 540 -8.06 21.95 -14.98
C ILE A 540 -8.05 23.06 -13.94
N VAL A 541 -8.60 22.78 -12.76
CA VAL A 541 -8.54 23.67 -11.59
C VAL A 541 -8.04 22.92 -10.37
N PHE A 542 -6.91 23.37 -9.82
CA PHE A 542 -6.36 22.87 -8.56
C PHE A 542 -6.12 24.01 -7.56
N SER A 543 -5.94 23.68 -6.29
CA SER A 543 -5.71 24.67 -5.23
C SER A 543 -4.32 24.57 -4.66
N LEU A 544 -3.69 25.71 -4.39
CA LEU A 544 -2.48 25.81 -3.56
C LEU A 544 -2.81 26.13 -2.09
N GLY A 545 -4.08 26.07 -1.70
CA GLY A 545 -4.53 26.37 -0.36
C GLY A 545 -4.29 27.84 0.02
N ASN A 546 -3.84 28.06 1.26
CA ASN A 546 -3.70 29.41 1.78
C ASN A 546 -2.37 30.08 1.44
N ARG A 547 -2.25 30.54 0.18
CA ARG A 547 -1.10 31.33 -0.28
C ARG A 547 -1.45 32.74 -0.68
N ASP A 548 -0.43 33.59 -0.69
CA ASP A 548 -0.48 34.93 -1.25
C ASP A 548 -0.49 34.86 -2.80
N LEU A 549 -1.43 35.58 -3.41
CA LEU A 549 -1.59 35.58 -4.87
C LEU A 549 -0.40 36.25 -5.56
N GLN A 550 0.08 37.38 -5.05
CA GLN A 550 1.13 38.17 -5.71
C GLN A 550 2.47 37.43 -5.69
N GLN A 551 2.81 36.84 -4.54
CA GLN A 551 4.01 36.02 -4.39
C GLN A 551 3.93 34.78 -5.30
N THR A 552 2.77 34.12 -5.36
CA THR A 552 2.61 32.94 -6.22
C THR A 552 2.75 33.29 -7.70
N VAL A 553 2.13 34.38 -8.17
CA VAL A 553 2.24 34.83 -9.56
C VAL A 553 3.69 35.24 -9.91
N ALA A 554 4.45 35.74 -8.93
CA ALA A 554 5.85 36.11 -9.10
C ALA A 554 6.79 34.89 -9.15
N ASP A 555 6.56 33.88 -8.31
CA ASP A 555 7.51 32.77 -8.13
C ASP A 555 7.17 31.51 -8.94
N MET A 556 5.88 31.28 -9.20
CA MET A 556 5.42 30.09 -9.90
C MET A 556 5.52 30.34 -11.41
N HIS A 557 6.31 29.53 -12.09
CA HIS A 557 6.41 29.52 -13.54
C HIS A 557 5.95 28.18 -14.09
N TYR A 558 5.55 28.15 -15.37
CA TYR A 558 5.13 26.91 -16.02
C TYR A 558 5.68 26.76 -17.43
N ASN A 559 5.69 25.51 -17.90
CA ASN A 559 5.88 25.12 -19.28
C ASN A 559 4.63 24.41 -19.78
N SER A 560 4.18 24.78 -20.97
CA SER A 560 3.08 24.13 -21.67
C SER A 560 3.51 22.78 -22.24
N PRO A 561 2.58 21.86 -22.50
CA PRO A 561 2.86 20.66 -23.26
C PRO A 561 3.40 20.98 -24.66
N SER A 562 4.36 20.19 -25.13
CA SER A 562 4.89 20.28 -26.49
C SER A 562 3.81 19.89 -27.50
N ILE A 563 3.49 20.77 -28.44
CA ILE A 563 2.62 20.45 -29.58
C ILE A 563 3.47 19.73 -30.63
N GLU A 564 3.41 18.40 -30.69
CA GLU A 564 3.96 17.68 -31.85
C GLU A 564 3.01 17.84 -33.04
N LEU A 565 3.33 18.78 -33.93
CA LEU A 565 2.73 18.82 -35.25
C LEU A 565 3.21 17.60 -36.03
N SER A 566 2.33 16.59 -36.16
CA SER A 566 2.54 15.49 -37.11
C SER A 566 2.50 16.05 -38.53
N GLY A 567 3.63 16.56 -38.99
CA GLY A 567 3.79 17.12 -40.32
C GLY A 567 3.64 16.03 -41.37
N VAL A 568 2.58 16.10 -42.17
CA VAL A 568 2.48 15.39 -43.43
C VAL A 568 3.61 15.90 -44.31
N THR A 569 4.56 15.03 -44.66
CA THR A 569 5.62 15.34 -45.63
C THR A 569 4.97 15.88 -46.92
N PRO A 570 5.34 17.07 -47.42
CA PRO A 570 4.83 17.53 -48.70
C PRO A 570 5.20 16.50 -49.79
N PRO A 571 4.32 16.20 -50.76
CA PRO A 571 4.70 15.34 -51.86
C PRO A 571 5.92 15.95 -52.55
N GLN A 572 6.96 15.14 -52.75
CA GLN A 572 8.06 15.51 -53.62
C GLN A 572 7.48 15.87 -54.98
N LEU A 573 7.72 17.10 -55.45
CA LEU A 573 7.50 17.46 -56.83
C LEU A 573 8.42 16.56 -57.68
N GLU A 574 7.85 15.55 -58.32
CA GLU A 574 8.51 14.90 -59.45
C GLU A 574 8.68 15.97 -60.54
N ALA A 575 9.94 16.34 -60.80
CA ALA A 575 10.28 17.15 -61.95
C ALA A 575 9.96 16.34 -63.23
N LEU A 576 8.91 16.77 -63.93
CA LEU A 576 8.66 16.38 -65.31
C LEU A 576 9.54 17.21 -66.24
N ALA A 577 10.31 16.48 -67.07
CA ALA A 577 11.09 16.89 -68.26
C ALA A 577 12.46 17.55 -68.04
#